data_AF-A0A6N2E763-F1
#
_entry.id   AF-A0A6N2E763-F1
#
_cell.length_a   1.000
_cell.length_b   1.000
_cell.length_c   1.000
_cell.angle_alpha   90.00
_cell.angle_beta   90.00
_cell.angle_gamma   90.00
#
_symmetry.space_group_name_H-M   'P 1'
#
loop_
_entity.id
_entity.type
_entity.pdbx_description
1 polymer ?
#
loop_
_entity_poly.entity_id
_entity_poly.type
_entity_poly.pdbx_seq_one_letter_code
_entity_poly.pdbx_strand_id
1 'polypeptide(L)'
;MAVVKELFSAYHKNELPTGGGFIISAFFDLNTTYTKYEVISYAAVKDIYLTDEGIVFQADGKKIFAIVEPQNYTEKHVEPAYRSALHRIPYRLKEVEIFTSKRQDRIMVGKEPVITYTSFTVTKSEGHNFSYVVYNTDDILAAIKSFFEQSMWKDARVPKADASKVAELIVSEFKKIMIGPDGEF
;
A
#
# COMPACT_ATOMS: atom_id res chain seq x y z
N MET A 1 -15.26 -14.73 -1.05
CA MET A 1 -13.79 -14.71 -1.26
C MET A 1 -13.44 -13.47 -2.06
N ALA A 2 -12.57 -12.61 -1.53
CA ALA A 2 -12.18 -11.39 -2.21
C ALA A 2 -11.52 -11.68 -3.57
N VAL A 3 -11.90 -10.93 -4.59
CA VAL A 3 -11.28 -11.00 -5.92
C VAL A 3 -10.04 -10.12 -5.90
N VAL A 4 -8.88 -10.70 -6.21
CA VAL A 4 -7.60 -10.00 -6.30
C VAL A 4 -6.98 -10.30 -7.66
N LYS A 5 -6.58 -9.27 -8.40
CA LYS A 5 -5.95 -9.40 -9.71
C LYS A 5 -4.71 -8.52 -9.81
N GLU A 6 -3.71 -8.96 -10.56
CA GLU A 6 -2.56 -8.11 -10.89
C GLU A 6 -3.08 -6.91 -11.72
N LEU A 7 -2.70 -5.70 -11.31
CA LEU A 7 -3.33 -4.47 -11.75
C LEU A 7 -3.18 -4.24 -13.26
N PHE A 8 -1.97 -4.40 -13.79
CA PHE A 8 -1.70 -4.11 -15.21
C PHE A 8 -2.33 -5.16 -16.12
N SER A 9 -2.30 -6.43 -15.72
CA SER A 9 -3.00 -7.52 -16.41
C SER A 9 -4.51 -7.28 -16.43
N ALA A 10 -5.09 -6.86 -15.29
CA ALA A 10 -6.51 -6.54 -15.20
C ALA A 10 -6.88 -5.33 -16.06
N TYR A 11 -6.02 -4.31 -16.14
CA TYR A 11 -6.18 -3.18 -17.06
C TYR A 11 -6.24 -3.63 -18.51
N HIS A 12 -5.26 -4.43 -18.97
CA HIS A 12 -5.21 -4.91 -20.36
C HIS A 12 -6.38 -5.82 -20.75
N LYS A 13 -7.04 -6.44 -19.76
CA LYS A 13 -8.23 -7.28 -19.95
C LYS A 13 -9.54 -6.51 -19.77
N ASN A 14 -9.50 -5.20 -19.51
CA ASN A 14 -10.67 -4.37 -19.18
C ASN A 14 -11.47 -4.89 -17.97
N GLU A 15 -10.77 -5.35 -16.94
CA GLU A 15 -11.40 -5.97 -15.76
C GLU A 15 -11.43 -5.05 -14.54
N LEU A 16 -10.84 -3.85 -14.61
CA LEU A 16 -10.76 -2.95 -13.45
C LEU A 16 -12.13 -2.44 -13.01
N PRO A 17 -12.47 -2.47 -11.71
CA PRO A 17 -13.73 -1.97 -11.23
C PRO A 17 -13.73 -0.43 -11.24
N THR A 18 -14.75 0.19 -11.83
CA THR A 18 -14.91 1.66 -11.85
C THR A 18 -15.75 2.19 -10.69
N GLY A 19 -16.63 1.36 -10.12
CA GLY A 19 -17.46 1.71 -8.96
C GLY A 19 -16.65 1.91 -7.67
N GLY A 20 -15.50 1.25 -7.58
CA GLY A 20 -14.55 1.42 -6.48
C GLY A 20 -13.84 0.13 -6.11
N GLY A 21 -12.79 0.28 -5.32
CA GLY A 21 -11.94 -0.81 -4.89
C GLY A 21 -10.69 -0.30 -4.20
N PHE A 22 -9.72 -1.20 -4.07
CA PHE A 22 -8.45 -0.91 -3.46
C PHE A 22 -7.33 -1.35 -4.38
N ILE A 23 -6.25 -0.58 -4.41
CA ILE A 23 -5.00 -0.97 -5.05
C ILE A 23 -3.96 -1.16 -3.96
N ILE A 24 -3.26 -2.28 -3.99
CA ILE A 24 -2.16 -2.58 -3.08
C ILE A 24 -0.88 -2.70 -3.90
N SER A 25 0.09 -1.84 -3.60
CA SER A 25 1.39 -1.84 -4.26
C SER A 25 2.50 -2.10 -3.25
N ALA A 26 3.51 -2.85 -3.67
CA ALA A 26 4.73 -3.07 -2.89
C ALA A 26 5.95 -2.72 -3.74
N PHE A 27 6.88 -2.00 -3.12
CA PHE A 27 8.13 -1.53 -3.70
C PHE A 27 9.30 -2.03 -2.86
N PHE A 28 10.20 -2.77 -3.48
CA PHE A 28 11.32 -3.41 -2.82
C PHE A 28 12.63 -2.73 -3.18
N ASP A 29 13.46 -2.48 -2.18
CA ASP A 29 14.85 -2.10 -2.41
C ASP A 29 15.64 -3.29 -2.95
N LEU A 30 16.52 -3.04 -3.93
CA LEU A 30 17.25 -4.10 -4.62
C LEU A 30 18.31 -4.78 -3.75
N ASN A 31 18.82 -4.08 -2.74
CA ASN A 31 19.99 -4.51 -1.96
C ASN A 31 19.69 -4.78 -0.49
N THR A 32 18.51 -4.37 -0.02
CA THR A 32 18.12 -4.46 1.39
C THR A 32 16.70 -5.00 1.52
N THR A 33 16.29 -5.35 2.74
CA THR A 33 14.89 -5.71 3.03
C THR A 33 14.01 -4.47 3.25
N TYR A 34 14.45 -3.29 2.77
CA TYR A 34 13.62 -2.11 2.81
C TYR A 34 12.44 -2.30 1.86
N THR A 35 11.23 -2.26 2.40
CA THR A 35 10.01 -2.44 1.63
C THR A 35 9.06 -1.31 1.90
N LYS A 36 8.47 -0.74 0.85
CA LYS A 36 7.39 0.23 0.94
C LYS A 36 6.11 -0.38 0.39
N TYR A 37 5.05 -0.27 1.16
CA TYR A 37 3.70 -0.61 0.77
C TYR A 37 2.89 0.67 0.62
N GLU A 38 2.08 0.72 -0.43
CA GLU A 38 1.08 1.76 -0.66
C GLU A 38 -0.27 1.07 -0.84
N VAL A 39 -1.30 1.57 -0.17
CA VAL A 39 -2.68 1.19 -0.46
C VAL A 39 -3.52 2.39 -0.74
N ILE A 40 -4.26 2.31 -1.83
CA ILE A 40 -5.12 3.37 -2.34
C ILE A 40 -6.54 2.83 -2.36
N SER A 41 -7.46 3.45 -1.65
CA SER A 41 -8.90 3.26 -1.92
C SER A 41 -9.37 4.31 -2.92
N TYR A 42 -10.31 3.91 -3.77
CA TYR A 42 -10.89 4.76 -4.80
C TYR A 42 -12.34 4.37 -5.06
N ALA A 43 -13.14 5.32 -5.56
CA ALA A 43 -14.51 5.12 -5.99
C ALA A 43 -14.87 6.10 -7.12
N ALA A 44 -16.01 5.85 -7.77
CA ALA A 44 -16.58 6.73 -8.78
C ALA A 44 -15.57 7.16 -9.88
N VAL A 45 -14.85 6.18 -10.43
CA VAL A 45 -13.80 6.42 -11.43
C VAL A 45 -14.39 6.92 -12.73
N LYS A 46 -13.95 8.11 -13.18
CA LYS A 46 -14.41 8.70 -14.44
C LYS A 46 -13.73 8.08 -15.64
N ASP A 47 -12.43 7.83 -15.53
CA ASP A 47 -11.62 7.24 -16.60
C ASP A 47 -10.39 6.51 -16.02
N ILE A 48 -9.89 5.52 -16.77
CA ILE A 48 -8.66 4.78 -16.45
C ILE A 48 -7.84 4.64 -17.73
N TYR A 49 -6.62 5.18 -17.72
CA TYR A 49 -5.75 5.14 -18.90
C TYR A 49 -4.28 4.90 -18.55
N LEU A 50 -3.56 4.27 -19.47
CA LEU A 50 -2.13 4.02 -19.34
C LEU A 50 -1.31 5.24 -19.79
N THR A 51 -0.21 5.49 -19.08
CA THR A 51 0.82 6.48 -19.39
C THR A 51 2.19 5.82 -19.38
N ASP A 52 3.24 6.59 -19.69
CA ASP A 52 4.62 6.12 -19.57
C ASP A 52 4.97 5.74 -18.13
N GLU A 53 4.45 6.50 -17.15
CA GLU A 53 4.71 6.30 -15.72
C GLU A 53 3.91 5.15 -15.10
N GLY A 54 2.68 4.90 -15.57
CA GLY A 54 1.75 4.04 -14.84
C GLY A 54 0.32 4.07 -15.37
N ILE A 55 -0.59 3.47 -14.61
CA ILE A 55 -2.04 3.57 -14.87
C ILE A 55 -2.58 4.74 -14.06
N VAL A 56 -3.25 5.67 -14.75
CA VAL A 56 -3.93 6.80 -14.13
C VAL A 56 -5.38 6.43 -13.89
N PHE A 57 -5.85 6.68 -12.67
CA PHE A 57 -7.26 6.65 -12.30
C PHE A 57 -7.73 8.09 -12.15
N GLN A 58 -8.72 8.50 -12.95
CA GLN A 58 -9.36 9.80 -12.80
C GLN A 58 -10.45 9.73 -11.71
N ALA A 59 -9.99 9.71 -10.47
CA ALA A 59 -10.80 9.64 -9.26
C ALA A 59 -10.04 10.26 -8.09
N ASP A 60 -10.78 10.59 -7.04
CA ASP A 60 -10.18 10.83 -5.74
C ASP A 60 -9.67 9.50 -5.15
N GLY A 61 -8.57 9.58 -4.39
CA GLY A 61 -7.96 8.43 -3.76
C GLY A 61 -7.53 8.74 -2.33
N LYS A 62 -7.73 7.79 -1.41
CA LYS A 62 -7.18 7.86 -0.05
C LYS A 62 -6.05 6.85 0.08
N LYS A 63 -4.84 7.34 0.36
CA LYS A 63 -3.62 6.55 0.40
C LYS A 63 -3.13 6.32 1.82
N ILE A 64 -2.79 5.08 2.17
CA ILE A 64 -2.00 4.76 3.37
C ILE A 64 -0.69 4.14 2.92
N PHE A 65 0.39 4.50 3.61
CA PHE A 65 1.72 3.94 3.37
C PHE A 65 2.18 3.17 4.59
N ALA A 66 2.86 2.06 4.35
CA ALA A 66 3.62 1.34 5.36
C ALA A 66 5.04 1.07 4.86
N ILE A 67 6.04 1.09 5.73
CA ILE A 67 7.42 0.74 5.38
C ILE A 67 8.00 -0.24 6.38
N VAL A 68 8.82 -1.15 5.88
CA VAL A 68 9.73 -1.99 6.66
C VAL A 68 11.13 -1.45 6.48
N GLU A 69 11.71 -0.91 7.55
CA GLU A 69 13.05 -0.34 7.56
C GLU A 69 14.00 -1.30 8.29
N PRO A 70 15.01 -1.88 7.61
CA PRO A 70 15.91 -2.82 8.25
C PRO A 70 16.80 -2.16 9.31
N GLN A 71 17.34 -2.96 10.24
CA GLN A 71 18.19 -2.46 11.32
C GLN A 71 19.38 -1.60 10.81
N ASN A 72 19.94 -1.91 9.66
CA ASN A 72 21.12 -1.27 9.08
C ASN A 72 20.80 -0.14 8.09
N TYR A 73 19.54 0.30 7.97
CA TYR A 73 19.20 1.44 7.13
C TYR A 73 20.01 2.69 7.52
N THR A 74 20.55 3.41 6.54
CA THR A 74 21.51 4.51 6.78
C THR A 74 20.83 5.83 7.11
N GLU A 75 19.64 6.08 6.55
CA GLU A 75 18.89 7.34 6.73
C GLU A 75 17.84 7.25 7.87
N LYS A 76 18.09 6.42 8.90
CA LYS A 76 17.18 6.25 10.06
C LYS A 76 16.90 7.51 10.86
N HIS A 77 17.83 8.45 10.80
CA HIS A 77 17.80 9.75 11.44
C HIS A 77 17.04 10.79 10.59
N VAL A 78 16.78 10.48 9.32
CA VAL A 78 16.04 11.34 8.40
C VAL A 78 14.55 11.00 8.48
N GLU A 79 13.74 12.06 8.65
CA GLU A 79 12.28 11.98 8.61
C GLU A 79 11.80 11.29 7.33
N PRO A 80 10.82 10.38 7.39
CA PRO A 80 10.38 9.62 6.22
C PRO A 80 9.95 10.49 5.03
N ALA A 81 9.37 11.65 5.29
CA ALA A 81 9.00 12.64 4.28
C ALA A 81 10.17 13.28 3.51
N TYR A 82 11.39 13.24 4.07
CA TYR A 82 12.58 13.88 3.49
C TYR A 82 13.63 12.90 2.97
N ARG A 83 13.34 11.60 2.97
CA ARG A 83 14.24 10.56 2.46
C ARG A 83 14.39 10.60 0.94
N SER A 84 15.39 9.86 0.45
CA SER A 84 15.55 9.61 -0.98
C SER A 84 14.31 8.95 -1.61
N ALA A 85 14.11 9.11 -2.92
CA ALA A 85 12.83 8.85 -3.59
C ALA A 85 12.21 7.47 -3.28
N LEU A 86 12.98 6.39 -3.40
CA LEU A 86 12.48 5.03 -3.17
C LEU A 86 12.05 4.79 -1.71
N HIS A 87 12.74 5.42 -0.77
CA HIS A 87 12.50 5.25 0.67
C HIS A 87 11.51 6.27 1.26
N ARG A 88 11.17 7.32 0.51
CA ARG A 88 10.25 8.37 0.95
C ARG A 88 8.80 7.89 1.06
N ILE A 89 8.15 8.30 2.15
CA ILE A 89 6.71 8.25 2.33
C ILE A 89 6.21 9.62 2.81
N PRO A 90 4.97 10.03 2.51
CA PRO A 90 4.46 11.37 2.83
C PRO A 90 4.06 11.53 4.31
N TYR A 91 4.88 11.02 5.22
CA TYR A 91 4.65 11.08 6.66
C TYR A 91 5.92 11.49 7.41
N ARG A 92 5.74 12.21 8.51
CA ARG A 92 6.74 12.41 9.56
C ARG A 92 6.67 11.27 10.59
N LEU A 93 7.72 11.12 11.39
CA LEU A 93 7.78 10.12 12.47
C LEU A 93 6.61 10.24 13.46
N LYS A 94 6.09 11.44 13.69
CA LYS A 94 4.91 11.66 14.56
C LYS A 94 3.58 11.18 13.95
N GLU A 95 3.54 11.04 12.63
CA GLU A 95 2.36 10.73 11.80
C GLU A 95 2.27 9.23 11.46
N VAL A 96 3.22 8.43 11.97
CA VAL A 96 3.25 6.97 11.80
C VAL A 96 3.17 6.26 13.14
N GLU A 97 2.49 5.12 13.17
CA GLU A 97 2.65 4.12 14.22
C GLU A 97 3.94 3.35 13.97
N ILE A 98 4.73 3.11 15.03
CA ILE A 98 6.04 2.46 14.94
C ILE A 98 6.01 1.15 15.70
N PHE A 99 6.28 0.06 14.99
CA PHE A 99 6.49 -1.27 15.54
C PHE A 99 7.94 -1.69 15.34
N THR A 100 8.59 -2.22 16.37
CA THR A 100 9.96 -2.77 16.26
C THR A 100 9.90 -4.29 16.28
N SER A 101 10.38 -4.93 15.21
CA SER A 101 10.43 -6.39 15.11
C SER A 101 11.49 -6.97 16.04
N LYS A 102 11.43 -8.29 16.28
CA LYS A 102 12.50 -9.01 17.01
C LYS A 102 13.88 -8.87 16.34
N ARG A 103 13.90 -8.65 15.03
CA ARG A 103 15.13 -8.40 14.24
C ARG A 103 15.58 -6.95 14.25
N GLN A 104 14.93 -6.11 15.06
CA GLN A 104 15.18 -4.67 15.15
C GLN A 104 14.87 -3.92 13.83
N ASP A 105 14.01 -4.50 12.99
CA ASP A 105 13.43 -3.77 11.87
C ASP A 105 12.40 -2.79 12.43
N ARG A 106 12.40 -1.57 11.90
CA ARG A 106 11.41 -0.56 12.25
C ARG A 106 10.31 -0.60 11.20
N ILE A 107 9.11 -0.93 11.62
CA ILE A 107 7.94 -0.99 10.75
C ILE A 107 7.09 0.22 11.06
N MET A 108 6.82 1.05 10.05
CA MET A 108 6.08 2.30 10.20
C MET A 108 4.80 2.22 9.37
N VAL A 109 3.66 2.60 9.97
CA VAL A 109 2.35 2.61 9.29
C VAL A 109 1.74 4.00 9.47
N GLY A 110 1.31 4.63 8.38
CA GLY A 110 0.64 5.94 8.43
C GLY A 110 -0.63 5.91 9.28
N LYS A 111 -0.76 6.88 10.20
CA LYS A 111 -1.94 7.02 11.06
C LYS A 111 -3.16 7.54 10.30
N GLU A 112 -2.93 8.48 9.40
CA GLU A 112 -4.01 9.15 8.66
C GLU A 112 -3.76 9.05 7.16
N PRO A 113 -4.80 8.91 6.34
CA PRO A 113 -4.62 8.78 4.91
C PRO A 113 -4.20 10.09 4.25
N VAL A 114 -3.38 9.97 3.21
CA VAL A 114 -3.08 11.06 2.29
C VAL A 114 -4.11 11.07 1.18
N ILE A 115 -4.84 12.18 1.05
CA ILE A 115 -5.89 12.32 0.04
C ILE A 115 -5.28 12.88 -1.25
N THR A 116 -5.55 12.21 -2.36
CA THR A 116 -5.29 12.69 -3.72
C THR A 116 -6.60 13.04 -4.39
N TYR A 117 -6.69 14.25 -4.94
CA TYR A 117 -7.90 14.73 -5.60
C TYR A 117 -7.78 14.64 -7.11
N THR A 118 -8.92 14.47 -7.79
CA THR A 118 -9.10 14.46 -9.26
C THR A 118 -8.47 13.27 -9.99
N SER A 119 -7.25 12.87 -9.62
CA SER A 119 -6.57 11.72 -10.21
C SER A 119 -5.43 11.22 -9.33
N PHE A 120 -5.11 9.93 -9.48
CA PHE A 120 -3.86 9.36 -8.98
C PHE A 120 -3.26 8.38 -9.99
N THR A 121 -1.94 8.24 -9.94
CA THR A 121 -1.20 7.28 -10.78
C THR A 121 -0.72 6.11 -9.92
N VAL A 122 -0.91 4.89 -10.42
CA VAL A 122 -0.23 3.70 -9.93
C VAL A 122 0.94 3.42 -10.86
N THR A 123 2.16 3.58 -10.35
CA THR A 123 3.40 3.42 -11.11
C THR A 123 3.53 1.98 -11.64
N LYS A 124 4.16 1.85 -12.82
CA LYS A 124 4.52 0.53 -13.36
C LYS A 124 5.34 -0.29 -12.36
N SER A 125 4.96 -1.55 -12.25
CA SER A 125 5.72 -2.54 -11.50
C SER A 125 7.04 -2.80 -12.21
N GLU A 126 8.16 -2.41 -11.61
CA GLU A 126 9.51 -2.72 -12.10
C GLU A 126 10.17 -3.80 -11.22
N GLY A 127 10.88 -4.73 -11.86
CA GLY A 127 11.60 -5.80 -11.17
C GLY A 127 10.66 -6.68 -10.32
N HIS A 128 10.89 -6.69 -9.00
CA HIS A 128 10.10 -7.47 -8.03
C HIS A 128 8.92 -6.68 -7.44
N ASN A 129 8.74 -5.41 -7.80
CA ASN A 129 7.60 -4.63 -7.38
C ASN A 129 6.32 -5.23 -7.96
N PHE A 130 5.20 -5.02 -7.27
CA PHE A 130 3.91 -5.46 -7.78
C PHE A 130 2.81 -4.48 -7.40
N SER A 131 1.71 -4.54 -8.14
CA SER A 131 0.47 -3.83 -7.84
C SER A 131 -0.71 -4.76 -8.09
N TYR A 132 -1.60 -4.88 -7.11
CA TYR A 132 -2.81 -5.69 -7.18
C TYR A 132 -4.04 -4.82 -7.00
N VAL A 133 -5.08 -5.06 -7.80
CA VAL A 133 -6.43 -4.55 -7.55
C VAL A 133 -7.22 -5.55 -6.72
N VAL A 134 -7.87 -5.05 -5.68
CA VAL A 134 -8.76 -5.79 -4.78
C VAL A 134 -10.16 -5.23 -4.95
N TYR A 135 -11.10 -6.10 -5.29
CA TYR A 135 -12.49 -5.72 -5.53
C TYR A 135 -13.22 -5.56 -4.20
N ASN A 136 -14.13 -4.60 -4.13
CA ASN A 136 -14.93 -4.36 -2.93
C ASN A 136 -15.84 -5.57 -2.67
N THR A 137 -15.57 -6.30 -1.60
CA THR A 137 -16.27 -7.52 -1.19
C THR A 137 -16.30 -7.57 0.34
N ASP A 138 -17.26 -8.27 0.93
CA ASP A 138 -17.40 -8.33 2.40
C ASP A 138 -16.16 -8.89 3.11
N ASP A 139 -15.40 -9.76 2.42
CA ASP A 139 -14.21 -10.42 2.94
C ASP A 139 -12.92 -9.58 2.79
N ILE A 140 -13.01 -8.32 2.35
CA ILE A 140 -11.85 -7.54 1.93
C ILE A 140 -10.82 -7.34 3.04
N LEU A 141 -11.27 -7.12 4.27
CA LEU A 141 -10.38 -6.93 5.42
C LEU A 141 -9.55 -8.19 5.70
N ALA A 142 -10.14 -9.37 5.53
CA ALA A 142 -9.44 -10.64 5.70
C ALA A 142 -8.42 -10.87 4.58
N ALA A 143 -8.76 -10.49 3.34
CA ALA A 143 -7.85 -10.57 2.20
C ALA A 143 -6.65 -9.64 2.37
N ILE A 144 -6.89 -8.39 2.78
CA ILE A 144 -5.84 -7.40 3.08
C ILE A 144 -4.93 -7.91 4.20
N LYS A 145 -5.51 -8.40 5.31
CA LYS A 145 -4.74 -8.98 6.42
C LYS A 145 -3.80 -10.09 5.93
N SER A 146 -4.36 -11.07 5.22
CA SER A 146 -3.62 -12.23 4.72
C SER A 146 -2.52 -11.81 3.75
N PHE A 147 -2.81 -10.85 2.87
CA PHE A 147 -1.84 -10.28 1.95
C PHE A 147 -0.65 -9.65 2.70
N PHE A 148 -0.91 -8.76 3.66
CA PHE A 148 0.16 -8.08 4.41
C PHE A 148 0.97 -9.04 5.27
N GLU A 149 0.31 -10.00 5.94
CA GLU A 149 1.01 -11.01 6.73
C GLU A 149 1.96 -11.84 5.85
N GLN A 150 1.49 -12.27 4.68
CA GLN A 150 2.31 -13.06 3.76
C GLN A 150 3.45 -12.24 3.16
N SER A 151 3.18 -11.02 2.68
CA SER A 151 4.20 -10.22 2.03
C SER A 151 5.27 -9.75 3.03
N MET A 152 4.89 -9.33 4.23
CA MET A 152 5.86 -8.93 5.24
C MET A 152 6.73 -10.10 5.69
N TRP A 153 6.15 -11.29 5.83
CA TRP A 153 6.91 -12.47 6.24
C TRP A 153 7.84 -12.99 5.13
N LYS A 154 7.31 -13.18 3.92
CA LYS A 154 8.04 -13.83 2.82
C LYS A 154 8.94 -12.86 2.06
N ASP A 155 8.45 -11.66 1.78
CA ASP A 155 9.14 -10.70 0.90
C ASP A 155 9.99 -9.73 1.74
N ALA A 156 9.41 -9.07 2.74
CA ALA A 156 10.13 -8.13 3.62
C ALA A 156 10.93 -8.81 4.74
N ARG A 157 10.86 -10.15 4.85
CA ARG A 157 11.59 -10.99 5.82
C ARG A 157 11.37 -10.62 7.30
N VAL A 158 10.24 -10.02 7.61
CA VAL A 158 9.78 -9.76 8.99
C VAL A 158 9.45 -11.10 9.66
N PRO A 159 9.82 -11.32 10.93
CA PRO A 159 9.43 -12.54 11.65
C PRO A 159 7.92 -12.77 11.60
N LYS A 160 7.48 -14.00 11.32
CA LYS A 160 6.05 -14.32 11.10
C LYS A 160 5.11 -13.80 12.22
N ALA A 161 5.52 -13.95 13.47
CA ALA A 161 4.73 -13.47 14.61
C ALA A 161 4.58 -11.94 14.65
N ASP A 162 5.60 -11.21 14.18
CA ASP A 162 5.59 -9.76 14.08
C ASP A 162 4.81 -9.31 12.84
N ALA A 163 4.96 -10.01 11.72
CA ALA A 163 4.20 -9.78 10.49
C ALA A 163 2.68 -9.86 10.72
N SER A 164 2.22 -10.86 11.48
CA SER A 164 0.78 -11.00 11.79
C SER A 164 0.25 -9.84 12.66
N LYS A 165 1.03 -9.39 13.66
CA LYS A 165 0.67 -8.23 14.50
C LYS A 165 0.64 -6.93 13.70
N VAL A 166 1.61 -6.72 12.83
CA VAL A 166 1.64 -5.53 11.98
C VAL A 166 0.51 -5.57 10.95
N ALA A 167 0.18 -6.74 10.41
CA ALA A 167 -0.97 -6.86 9.51
C ALA A 167 -2.28 -6.44 10.19
N GLU A 168 -2.45 -6.73 11.48
CA GLU A 168 -3.60 -6.24 12.26
C GLU A 168 -3.61 -4.72 12.42
N LEU A 169 -2.44 -4.11 12.69
CA LEU A 169 -2.28 -2.65 12.75
C LEU A 169 -2.59 -1.99 11.40
N ILE A 170 -2.10 -2.57 10.31
CA ILE A 170 -2.41 -2.08 8.96
C ILE A 170 -3.91 -2.15 8.71
N VAL A 171 -4.56 -3.26 9.05
CA VAL A 171 -6.01 -3.41 8.90
C VAL A 171 -6.79 -2.39 9.74
N SER A 172 -6.33 -2.03 10.94
CA SER A 172 -6.98 -1.00 11.75
C SER A 172 -6.90 0.38 11.09
N GLU A 173 -5.73 0.77 10.59
CA GLU A 173 -5.56 2.04 9.88
C GLU A 173 -6.32 2.03 8.55
N PHE A 174 -6.41 0.89 7.87
CA PHE A 174 -7.11 0.76 6.60
C PHE A 174 -8.61 0.95 6.71
N LYS A 175 -9.22 0.66 7.86
CA LYS A 175 -10.63 0.98 8.10
C LYS A 175 -10.91 2.48 7.92
N LYS A 176 -9.91 3.35 8.12
CA LYS A 176 -10.03 4.80 7.91
C LYS A 176 -10.11 5.21 6.44
N ILE A 177 -9.67 4.35 5.51
CA ILE A 177 -9.77 4.58 4.07
C ILE A 177 -10.89 3.80 3.40
N MET A 178 -11.59 2.92 4.14
CA MET A 178 -12.75 2.22 3.60
C MET A 178 -13.83 3.23 3.22
N ILE A 179 -14.28 3.12 1.98
CA ILE A 179 -15.37 3.93 1.44
C ILE A 179 -16.67 3.26 1.91
N GLY A 180 -17.60 4.06 2.44
CA GLY A 180 -18.91 3.57 2.84
C GLY A 180 -19.71 3.03 1.64
N PRO A 181 -20.78 2.25 1.88
CA PRO A 181 -21.62 1.69 0.80
C PRO A 181 -22.23 2.77 -0.12
N ASP A 182 -22.33 4.01 0.34
CA ASP A 182 -22.91 5.14 -0.40
C ASP A 182 -21.91 5.88 -1.32
N GLY A 183 -20.64 5.45 -1.35
CA GLY A 183 -19.63 6.07 -2.21
C GLY A 183 -19.19 7.47 -1.78
N GLU A 184 -19.62 7.94 -0.60
CA GLU A 184 -19.18 9.22 -0.03
C GLU A 184 -17.92 9.05 0.84
N PHE A 185 -17.06 10.06 0.75
CA PHE A 185 -15.77 10.15 1.43
C PHE A 185 -15.85 10.74 2.83
#